data_AF-J1SI15-F1
#
_entry.id   AF-J1SI15-F1
#
_cell.length_a   1.000
_cell.length_b   1.000
_cell.length_c   1.000
_cell.angle_alpha   90.00
_cell.angle_beta   90.00
_cell.angle_gamma   90.00
#
_symmetry.space_group_name_H-M   'P 1'
#
loop_
_entity.id
_entity.type
_entity.pdbx_description
1 polymer ?
#
loop_
_entity_poly.entity_id
_entity_poly.type
_entity_poly.pdbx_seq_one_letter_code
_entity_poly.pdbx_strand_id
1 'polypeptide(L)'
;MKKQVFHDATTGILIGLTLSIIFSFIYSPSNYAPLSPESPVGQFMSSHQVHGALVLLYCTLIWSAIGVLFSFGSRLFAQDWSLLRATVTHFFLMLLGFVPLAILAGWFPLHWTFILQLIPEFAIVYLIIWAILYKRESKKVAHINQLLAQKK
;
A
#
# COMPACT_ATOMS: atom_id res chain seq x y z
N MET A 1 -5.37 -15.62 12.77
CA MET A 1 -5.68 -14.18 12.59
C MET A 1 -4.60 -13.25 13.13
N LYS A 2 -4.30 -13.25 14.45
CA LYS A 2 -3.28 -12.34 15.04
C LYS A 2 -1.88 -12.49 14.40
N LYS A 3 -1.43 -13.72 14.14
CA LYS A 3 -0.13 -13.99 13.49
C LYS A 3 0.00 -13.42 12.08
N GLN A 4 -1.07 -13.49 11.28
CA GLN A 4 -1.06 -12.99 9.90
C GLN A 4 -1.05 -11.47 9.86
N VAL A 5 -1.88 -10.82 10.68
CA VAL A 5 -1.90 -9.34 10.78
C VAL A 5 -0.53 -8.82 11.24
N PHE A 6 0.10 -9.49 12.20
CA PHE A 6 1.44 -9.13 12.66
C PHE A 6 2.51 -9.30 11.58
N HIS A 7 2.44 -10.40 10.81
CA HIS A 7 3.33 -10.61 9.67
C HIS A 7 3.17 -9.50 8.62
N ASP A 8 1.94 -9.19 8.22
CA ASP A 8 1.67 -8.20 7.17
C ASP A 8 2.01 -6.78 7.61
N ALA A 9 1.80 -6.46 8.89
CA ALA A 9 2.30 -5.23 9.51
C ALA A 9 3.83 -5.12 9.42
N THR A 10 4.54 -6.20 9.74
CA THR A 10 6.01 -6.25 9.65
C THR A 10 6.49 -6.12 8.20
N THR A 11 5.80 -6.76 7.25
CA THR A 11 6.06 -6.59 5.81
C THR A 11 5.86 -5.13 5.39
N GLY A 12 4.79 -4.49 5.86
CA GLY A 12 4.54 -3.06 5.63
C GLY A 12 5.67 -2.18 6.13
N ILE A 13 6.14 -2.40 7.36
CA ILE A 13 7.30 -1.70 7.94
C ILE A 13 8.54 -1.89 7.08
N LEU A 14 8.85 -3.13 6.67
CA LEU A 14 10.04 -3.42 5.88
C LEU A 14 10.01 -2.69 4.53
N ILE A 15 8.88 -2.75 3.83
CA ILE A 15 8.69 -2.05 2.54
C ILE A 15 8.81 -0.54 2.73
N GLY A 16 8.12 0.00 3.74
CA GLY A 16 8.13 1.43 4.04
C GLY A 16 9.51 1.96 4.39
N LEU A 17 10.26 1.23 5.22
CA LEU A 17 11.63 1.57 5.57
C LEU A 17 12.53 1.53 4.34
N THR A 18 12.41 0.50 3.50
CA THR A 18 13.20 0.38 2.26
C THR A 18 12.94 1.57 1.33
N LEU A 19 11.67 1.91 1.10
CA LEU A 19 11.29 3.07 0.28
C LEU A 19 11.79 4.38 0.89
N SER A 20 11.70 4.54 2.21
CA SER A 20 12.19 5.74 2.90
C SER A 20 13.68 5.95 2.72
N ILE A 21 14.48 4.88 2.75
CA ILE A 21 15.93 4.95 2.54
C ILE A 21 16.22 5.36 1.10
N ILE A 22 15.51 4.78 0.12
CA ILE A 22 15.66 5.13 -1.29
C ILE A 22 15.31 6.61 -1.52
N PHE A 23 14.15 7.07 -1.04
CA PHE A 23 13.73 8.46 -1.20
C PHE A 23 14.64 9.42 -0.45
N SER A 24 15.06 9.09 0.76
CA SER A 24 16.02 9.91 1.51
C SER A 24 17.34 10.03 0.76
N PHE A 25 17.83 8.96 0.13
CA PHE A 25 19.07 9.00 -0.65
C PHE A 25 18.95 9.92 -1.87
N ILE A 26 17.79 9.92 -2.53
CA ILE A 26 17.55 10.74 -3.74
C ILE A 26 17.32 12.23 -3.37
N TYR A 27 16.55 12.49 -2.31
CA TYR A 27 15.99 13.81 -2.01
C TYR A 27 16.57 14.48 -0.76
N SER A 28 17.34 13.79 0.06
CA SER A 28 17.93 14.32 1.31
C SER A 28 19.39 13.88 1.45
N PRO A 29 20.30 14.47 0.66
CA PRO A 29 21.69 14.00 0.54
C PRO A 29 22.54 14.19 1.80
N SER A 30 22.11 15.04 2.75
CA SER A 30 22.90 15.35 3.95
C SER A 30 22.57 14.49 5.17
N ASN A 31 21.31 14.07 5.35
CA ASN A 31 20.85 13.33 6.53
C ASN A 31 19.68 12.40 6.17
N TYR A 32 19.56 11.28 6.89
CA TYR A 32 18.41 10.40 6.72
C TYR A 32 17.11 11.08 7.17
N ALA A 33 16.14 11.16 6.26
CA ALA A 33 14.80 11.67 6.50
C ALA A 33 13.76 10.55 6.23
N PRO A 34 13.07 10.02 7.26
CA PRO A 34 12.13 8.90 7.09
C PRO A 34 10.83 9.30 6.36
N LEU A 35 10.54 10.59 6.28
CA LEU A 35 9.46 11.18 5.46
C LEU A 35 9.99 12.46 4.82
N SER A 36 9.39 12.90 3.71
CA SER A 36 9.82 14.11 3.00
C SER A 36 9.69 15.36 3.89
N PRO A 37 10.78 16.13 4.10
CA PRO A 37 10.70 17.40 4.85
C PRO A 37 9.72 18.40 4.26
N GLU A 38 9.51 18.35 2.94
CA GLU A 38 8.59 19.23 2.20
C GLU A 38 7.13 18.79 2.30
N SER A 39 6.85 17.61 2.84
CA SER A 39 5.47 17.18 3.08
C SER A 39 4.85 18.01 4.20
N PRO A 40 3.51 18.19 4.22
CA PRO A 40 2.83 18.92 5.30
C PRO A 40 3.16 18.37 6.70
N VAL A 41 3.27 17.05 6.82
CA VAL A 41 3.65 16.37 8.07
C VAL A 41 5.11 16.64 8.42
N GLY A 42 6.01 16.65 7.44
CA GLY A 42 7.43 16.98 7.65
C GLY A 42 7.64 18.42 8.09
N GLN A 43 6.98 19.37 7.45
CA GLN A 43 7.02 20.77 7.85
C GLN A 43 6.46 20.97 9.26
N PHE A 44 5.36 20.28 9.61
CA PHE A 44 4.80 20.30 10.95
C PHE A 44 5.76 19.74 12.02
N MET A 45 6.37 18.59 11.76
CA MET A 45 7.30 17.96 12.71
C MET A 45 8.59 18.78 12.86
N SER A 46 9.08 19.37 11.77
CA SER A 46 10.25 20.25 11.78
C SER A 46 9.99 21.54 12.57
N SER A 47 8.83 22.18 12.37
CA SER A 47 8.48 23.43 13.07
C SER A 47 8.34 23.25 14.59
N HIS A 48 7.91 22.07 15.03
CA HIS A 48 7.82 21.70 16.44
C HIS A 48 9.12 21.07 16.99
N GLN A 49 10.19 21.05 16.19
CA GLN A 49 11.50 20.46 16.57
C GLN A 49 11.36 19.02 17.10
N VAL A 50 10.46 18.24 16.50
CA VAL A 50 10.24 16.85 16.90
C VAL A 50 11.51 16.04 16.67
N HIS A 51 11.94 15.31 17.69
CA HIS A 51 13.12 14.48 17.62
C HIS A 51 13.01 13.41 16.51
N GLY A 52 14.06 13.21 15.71
CA GLY A 52 14.04 12.32 14.54
C GLY A 52 13.63 10.87 14.85
N ALA A 53 13.94 10.36 16.04
CA ALA A 53 13.49 9.05 16.49
C ALA A 53 11.94 8.94 16.60
N LEU A 54 11.26 10.01 17.02
CA LEU A 54 9.80 10.06 17.10
C LEU A 54 9.17 10.16 15.70
N VAL A 55 9.84 10.86 14.78
CA VAL A 55 9.44 10.91 13.36
C VAL A 55 9.52 9.51 12.73
N LEU A 56 10.62 8.78 12.95
CA LEU A 56 10.76 7.41 12.47
C LEU A 56 9.73 6.46 13.11
N LEU A 57 9.46 6.60 14.41
CA LEU A 57 8.42 5.82 15.08
C LEU A 57 7.05 6.08 14.43
N TYR A 58 6.70 7.34 14.19
CA TYR A 58 5.48 7.72 13.49
C TYR A 58 5.40 7.08 12.09
N CYS A 59 6.44 7.20 11.28
CA CYS A 59 6.49 6.58 9.95
C CYS A 59 6.30 5.06 10.02
N THR A 60 6.97 4.41 10.98
CA THR A 60 6.89 2.97 11.19
C THR A 60 5.46 2.52 11.51
N LEU A 61 4.74 3.28 12.34
CA LEU A 61 3.33 3.01 12.65
C LEU A 61 2.43 3.17 11.41
N ILE A 62 2.67 4.19 10.58
CA ILE A 62 1.93 4.39 9.33
C ILE A 62 2.22 3.25 8.34
N TRP A 63 3.48 2.84 8.15
CA TRP A 63 3.85 1.74 7.27
C TRP A 63 3.28 0.39 7.74
N SER A 64 3.25 0.17 9.06
CA SER A 64 2.56 -0.96 9.67
C SER A 64 1.06 -0.94 9.34
N ALA A 65 0.40 0.21 9.50
CA ALA A 65 -1.03 0.36 9.17
C ALA A 65 -1.31 0.09 7.68
N ILE A 66 -0.42 0.53 6.78
CA ILE A 66 -0.50 0.20 5.36
C ILE A 66 -0.44 -1.32 5.15
N GLY A 67 0.52 -2.01 5.77
CA GLY A 67 0.61 -3.47 5.70
C GLY A 67 -0.67 -4.18 6.17
N VAL A 68 -1.26 -3.71 7.27
CA VAL A 68 -2.54 -4.22 7.78
C VAL A 68 -3.70 -3.94 6.81
N LEU A 69 -3.73 -2.76 6.17
CA LEU A 69 -4.74 -2.42 5.17
C LEU A 69 -4.68 -3.38 3.97
N PHE A 70 -3.48 -3.66 3.46
CA PHE A 70 -3.29 -4.64 2.37
C PHE A 70 -3.72 -6.05 2.79
N SER A 71 -3.44 -6.45 4.04
CA SER A 71 -3.96 -7.71 4.61
C SER A 71 -5.48 -7.77 4.58
N PHE A 72 -6.14 -6.68 4.99
CA PHE A 72 -7.60 -6.61 4.98
C PHE A 72 -8.17 -6.66 3.56
N GLY A 73 -7.57 -5.93 2.61
CA GLY A 73 -7.96 -5.97 1.21
C GLY A 73 -7.87 -7.38 0.61
N SER A 74 -6.80 -8.12 0.90
CA SER A 74 -6.64 -9.49 0.39
C SER A 74 -7.80 -10.42 0.75
N ARG A 75 -8.43 -10.21 1.91
CA ARG A 75 -9.55 -11.04 2.40
C ARG A 75 -10.83 -10.82 1.61
N LEU A 76 -10.98 -9.70 0.93
CA LEU A 76 -12.15 -9.44 0.08
C LEU A 76 -12.29 -10.47 -1.05
N PHE A 77 -11.17 -11.02 -1.52
CA PHE A 77 -11.15 -12.07 -2.55
C PHE A 77 -11.33 -13.48 -1.99
N ALA A 78 -11.26 -13.67 -0.67
CA ALA A 78 -11.51 -14.96 -0.02
C ALA A 78 -12.98 -15.13 0.43
N GLN A 79 -13.79 -14.07 0.30
CA GLN A 79 -15.23 -14.11 0.56
C GLN A 79 -15.96 -14.77 -0.61
N ASP A 80 -17.16 -15.30 -0.37
CA ASP A 80 -18.07 -15.82 -1.40
C ASP A 80 -18.73 -14.69 -2.23
N TRP A 81 -17.94 -13.71 -2.64
CA TRP A 81 -18.37 -12.57 -3.45
C TRP A 81 -18.05 -12.83 -4.92
N SER A 82 -18.82 -12.18 -5.80
CA SER A 82 -18.43 -12.12 -7.21
C SER A 82 -17.07 -11.41 -7.34
N LEU A 83 -16.27 -11.84 -8.32
CA LEU A 83 -14.95 -11.24 -8.57
C LEU A 83 -15.04 -9.72 -8.79
N LEU A 84 -16.09 -9.26 -9.48
CA LEU A 84 -16.33 -7.83 -9.70
C LEU A 84 -16.56 -7.10 -8.38
N ARG A 85 -17.42 -7.62 -7.50
CA ARG A 85 -17.69 -7.02 -6.19
C ARG A 85 -16.41 -6.93 -5.35
N ALA A 86 -15.66 -8.02 -5.25
CA ALA A 86 -14.39 -8.03 -4.53
C ALA A 86 -13.38 -7.01 -5.10
N THR A 87 -13.26 -6.95 -6.43
CA THR A 87 -12.35 -6.02 -7.13
C THR A 87 -12.73 -4.56 -6.88
N VAL A 88 -14.01 -4.21 -7.04
CA VAL A 88 -14.49 -2.84 -6.83
C VAL A 88 -14.34 -2.43 -5.36
N THR A 89 -14.73 -3.27 -4.42
CA THR A 89 -14.54 -2.99 -2.99
C THR A 89 -13.06 -2.85 -2.64
N HIS A 90 -12.20 -3.72 -3.17
CA HIS A 90 -10.76 -3.62 -2.95
C HIS A 90 -10.19 -2.33 -3.53
N PHE A 91 -10.61 -1.93 -4.73
CA PHE A 91 -10.18 -0.69 -5.36
C PHE A 91 -10.48 0.52 -4.46
N PHE A 92 -11.73 0.65 -3.99
CA PHE A 92 -12.11 1.76 -3.11
C PHE A 92 -11.46 1.68 -1.72
N LEU A 93 -11.27 0.47 -1.17
CA LEU A 93 -10.53 0.30 0.08
C LEU A 93 -9.10 0.81 -0.05
N MET A 94 -8.42 0.51 -1.17
CA MET A 94 -7.07 1.01 -1.39
C MET A 94 -7.08 2.50 -1.70
N LEU A 95 -8.00 2.99 -2.54
CA LEU A 95 -8.07 4.41 -2.86
C LEU A 95 -8.32 5.26 -1.60
N LEU A 96 -9.26 4.86 -0.75
CA LEU A 96 -9.65 5.63 0.44
C LEU A 96 -8.80 5.31 1.67
N GLY A 97 -8.15 4.14 1.72
CA GLY A 97 -7.30 3.75 2.84
C GLY A 97 -5.83 4.05 2.60
N PHE A 98 -5.28 3.60 1.46
CA PHE A 98 -3.85 3.73 1.18
C PHE A 98 -3.46 5.16 0.84
N VAL A 99 -4.26 5.89 0.05
CA VAL A 99 -3.90 7.26 -0.36
C VAL A 99 -3.76 8.18 0.86
N PRO A 100 -4.70 8.24 1.83
CA PRO A 100 -4.52 9.06 3.02
C PRO A 100 -3.32 8.63 3.86
N LEU A 101 -3.09 7.32 4.04
CA LEU A 101 -1.93 6.82 4.78
C LEU A 101 -0.60 7.19 4.08
N ALA A 102 -0.55 7.14 2.75
CA ALA A 102 0.63 7.50 1.97
C ALA A 102 0.90 9.02 2.02
N ILE A 103 -0.14 9.86 2.05
CA ILE A 103 0.01 11.30 2.30
C ILE A 103 0.54 11.54 3.73
N LEU A 104 -0.02 10.84 4.73
CA LEU A 104 0.46 10.92 6.12
C LEU A 104 1.89 10.42 6.29
N ALA A 105 2.33 9.46 5.46
CA ALA A 105 3.72 9.01 5.38
C ALA A 105 4.65 10.01 4.67
N GLY A 106 4.10 11.11 4.14
CA GLY A 106 4.85 12.12 3.40
C GLY A 106 5.32 11.67 2.01
N TRP A 107 4.69 10.64 1.43
CA TRP A 107 5.02 10.13 0.08
C TRP A 107 4.32 10.93 -1.03
N PHE A 108 3.15 11.49 -0.73
CA PHE A 108 2.37 12.27 -1.67
C PHE A 108 2.09 13.68 -1.15
N PRO A 109 2.10 14.70 -2.03
CA PRO A 109 1.71 16.05 -1.66
C PRO A 109 0.21 16.15 -1.40
N LEU A 110 -0.19 17.02 -0.46
CA LEU A 110 -1.59 17.27 -0.11
C LEU A 110 -2.12 18.47 -0.91
N HIS A 111 -2.25 18.30 -2.23
CA HIS A 111 -2.89 19.28 -3.11
C HIS A 111 -4.05 18.64 -3.87
N TRP A 112 -5.18 19.34 -3.95
CA TRP A 112 -6.39 18.81 -4.58
C TRP A 112 -6.18 18.40 -6.04
N THR A 113 -5.38 19.18 -6.78
CA THR A 113 -5.00 18.88 -8.17
C THR A 113 -4.22 17.56 -8.28
N PHE A 114 -3.26 17.34 -7.38
CA PHE A 114 -2.49 16.10 -7.32
C PHE A 114 -3.39 14.90 -7.01
N ILE A 115 -4.30 15.03 -6.04
CA ILE A 115 -5.24 13.95 -5.69
C ILE A 115 -6.15 13.61 -6.88
N LEU A 116 -6.68 14.61 -7.59
CA LEU A 116 -7.50 14.40 -8.78
C LEU A 116 -6.73 13.68 -9.90
N GLN A 117 -5.44 14.00 -10.08
CA GLN A 117 -4.58 13.32 -11.04
C GLN A 117 -4.19 11.90 -10.60
N LEU A 118 -4.02 11.68 -9.29
CA LEU A 118 -3.65 10.39 -8.73
C LEU A 118 -4.73 9.33 -8.96
N ILE A 119 -6.01 9.69 -8.93
CA ILE A 119 -7.13 8.75 -9.10
C ILE A 119 -7.04 7.95 -10.42
N PRO A 120 -6.96 8.58 -11.62
CA PRO A 120 -6.83 7.84 -12.87
C PRO A 120 -5.52 7.07 -12.98
N GLU A 121 -4.39 7.62 -12.50
CA GLU A 121 -3.10 6.90 -12.48
C GLU A 121 -3.18 5.63 -11.63
N PHE A 122 -3.77 5.75 -10.43
CA PHE A 122 -4.03 4.64 -9.54
C PHE A 122 -4.95 3.60 -10.19
N ALA A 123 -6.01 4.03 -10.88
CA ALA A 123 -6.90 3.14 -11.62
C ALA A 123 -6.18 2.36 -12.74
N ILE A 124 -5.31 3.02 -13.51
CA ILE A 124 -4.55 2.37 -14.59
C ILE A 124 -3.60 1.32 -14.01
N VAL A 125 -2.80 1.68 -13.01
CA VAL A 125 -1.86 0.73 -12.36
C VAL A 125 -2.62 -0.43 -11.75
N TYR A 126 -3.74 -0.16 -11.08
CA TYR A 126 -4.59 -1.19 -10.49
C TYR A 126 -5.11 -2.16 -11.56
N LEU A 127 -5.63 -1.66 -12.68
CA LEU A 127 -6.14 -2.49 -13.77
C LEU A 127 -5.05 -3.37 -14.40
N ILE A 128 -3.83 -2.85 -14.55
CA ILE A 128 -2.69 -3.63 -15.05
C ILE A 128 -2.37 -4.79 -14.10
N ILE A 129 -2.20 -4.49 -12.81
CA ILE A 129 -1.88 -5.51 -11.80
C ILE A 129 -3.02 -6.55 -11.73
N TRP A 130 -4.27 -6.08 -11.69
CA TRP A 130 -5.44 -6.94 -11.67
C TRP A 130 -5.50 -7.86 -12.90
N ALA A 131 -5.26 -7.34 -14.11
CA ALA A 131 -5.29 -8.14 -15.33
C ALA A 131 -4.21 -9.23 -15.37
N ILE A 132 -3.00 -8.92 -14.89
CA ILE A 132 -1.89 -9.89 -14.77
C ILE A 132 -2.27 -10.99 -13.79
N LEU A 133 -2.73 -10.60 -12.59
CA LEU A 133 -3.12 -11.55 -11.54
C LEU A 133 -4.31 -12.41 -11.99
N TYR A 134 -5.33 -11.81 -12.59
CA TYR A 134 -6.49 -12.52 -13.12
C TYR A 134 -6.09 -13.59 -14.13
N LYS A 135 -5.24 -13.25 -15.12
CA LYS A 135 -4.76 -14.23 -16.10
C LYS A 135 -3.99 -15.37 -15.45
N ARG A 136 -3.16 -15.07 -14.45
CA ARG A 136 -2.38 -16.08 -13.72
C ARG A 136 -3.29 -17.03 -12.95
N GLU A 137 -4.25 -16.50 -12.20
CA GLU A 137 -5.16 -17.32 -11.38
C GLU A 137 -6.14 -18.10 -12.26
N SER A 138 -6.64 -17.51 -13.36
CA SER A 138 -7.49 -18.19 -14.34
C SER A 138 -6.79 -19.42 -14.96
N LYS A 139 -5.49 -19.29 -15.30
CA LYS A 139 -4.69 -20.43 -15.78
C LYS A 139 -4.56 -21.54 -14.75
N LYS A 140 -4.35 -21.21 -13.48
CA LYS A 140 -4.26 -22.21 -12.40
C LYS A 140 -5.58 -22.94 -12.22
N VAL A 141 -6.71 -22.23 -12.24
CA VAL A 141 -8.04 -22.84 -12.15
C VAL A 141 -8.30 -23.79 -13.32
N ALA A 142 -7.97 -23.35 -14.55
CA ALA A 142 -8.10 -24.21 -15.73
C ALA A 142 -7.26 -25.49 -15.61
N HIS A 143 -6.02 -25.38 -15.13
CA HIS A 143 -5.15 -26.53 -14.92
C HIS A 143 -5.70 -27.50 -13.86
N ILE A 144 -6.20 -26.99 -12.73
CA ILE A 144 -6.84 -27.80 -11.69
C ILE A 144 -8.07 -28.53 -12.25
N ASN A 145 -8.91 -27.84 -13.03
CA ASN A 145 -10.09 -28.43 -13.65
C ASN A 145 -9.73 -29.55 -14.64
N GLN A 146 -8.64 -29.39 -15.40
CA GLN A 146 -8.13 -30.46 -16.28
C GLN A 146 -7.69 -31.70 -15.49
N LEU A 147 -6.95 -31.51 -14.40
CA LEU A 147 -6.51 -32.63 -13.54
C LEU A 147 -7.70 -33.36 -12.90
N LEU A 148 -8.75 -32.64 -12.50
CA LEU A 148 -9.97 -33.23 -11.95
C LEU A 148 -10.78 -33.99 -13.02
N ALA A 149 -10.82 -33.49 -14.25
CA ALA A 149 -11.50 -34.15 -15.35
C ALA A 149 -10.82 -35.46 -15.77
N GLN A 150 -9.48 -35.53 -15.68
CA GLN A 150 -8.71 -36.74 -15.98
C GLN A 150 -8.79 -37.82 -14.90
N LYS A 151 -9.27 -37.48 -13.70
CA LYS A 151 -9.40 -38.41 -12.56
C LYS A 151 -10.79 -39.04 -12.45
N LYS A 152 -11.73 -38.66 -13.31
CA LYS A 152 -13.05 -39.30 -13.49
C LYS A 152 -12.98 -40.32 -14.62
#